data_AF-A0A090MBX5-F1
#
_entry.id   AF-A0A090MBX5-F1
#
_cell.length_a   1.000
_cell.length_b   1.000
_cell.length_c   1.000
_cell.angle_alpha   90.00
_cell.angle_beta   90.00
_cell.angle_gamma   90.00
#
_symmetry.space_group_name_H-M   'P 1'
#
loop_
_entity.id
_entity.type
_entity.pdbx_description
1 polymer ?
#
loop_
_entity_poly.entity_id
_entity_poly.type
_entity_poly.pdbx_seq_one_letter_code
_entity_poly.pdbx_strand_id
1 'polypeptide(L)'
;MGHNDDQDPTTNDRGTLPGTGENTVTVTTTTGKKEVVHTFGWYLRKMIADVKAKGATPIISGLVTRNYWNGNTLQSAWPFADYAETVAKAAGVEYINHTKYSVALFQAMGPTKAKTYYPNDNTHTNWDGAKLNAQDFIQAIKYKCGGTSVLKKYINSAGNAVKSPPQQAC
;
A
#
# COMPACT_ATOMS: atom_id res chain seq x y z
N MET A 1 3.67 -2.72 2.87
CA MET A 1 4.70 -1.78 3.38
C MET A 1 4.34 -0.37 2.94
N GLY A 2 5.03 0.66 3.43
CA GLY A 2 4.87 2.06 3.03
C GLY A 2 4.78 2.99 4.23
N HIS A 3 3.73 2.86 5.05
CA HIS A 3 3.43 3.80 6.14
C HIS A 3 4.57 4.07 7.14
N ASN A 4 5.39 3.06 7.44
CA ASN A 4 6.47 3.16 8.40
C ASN A 4 7.85 3.24 7.75
N ASP A 5 7.90 3.10 6.42
CA ASP A 5 9.12 3.07 5.62
C ASP A 5 9.55 4.49 5.20
N ASP A 6 8.60 5.45 5.24
CA ASP A 6 8.79 6.88 5.00
C ASP A 6 9.33 7.60 6.24
N GLN A 7 10.49 7.14 6.72
CA GLN A 7 11.20 7.68 7.86
C GLN A 7 12.70 7.66 7.57
N ASP A 8 13.44 8.59 8.15
CA ASP A 8 14.91 8.60 8.04
C ASP A 8 15.49 7.41 8.83
N PRO A 9 16.14 6.44 8.16
CA PRO A 9 16.71 5.27 8.83
C PRO A 9 17.83 5.60 9.82
N THR A 10 18.43 6.80 9.76
CA THR A 10 19.45 7.24 10.71
C THR A 10 18.87 7.64 12.06
N THR A 11 17.56 7.87 12.14
CA THR A 11 16.85 8.29 13.36
C THR A 11 15.71 7.34 13.75
N ASN A 12 15.33 6.41 12.86
CA ASN A 12 14.24 5.47 13.07
C ASN A 12 14.57 4.10 12.47
N ASP A 13 14.64 3.08 13.32
CA ASP A 13 14.99 1.70 12.93
C ASP A 13 14.02 1.04 11.92
N ARG A 14 12.88 1.67 11.61
CA ARG A 14 11.91 1.19 10.60
C ARG A 14 12.05 1.87 9.24
N GLY A 15 12.81 2.96 9.18
CA GLY A 15 12.98 3.76 7.98
C GLY A 15 13.68 2.99 6.88
N THR A 16 13.40 3.36 5.63
CA THR A 16 14.10 2.85 4.45
C THR A 16 14.63 4.02 3.64
N LEU A 17 15.63 3.79 2.78
CA LEU A 17 15.98 4.82 1.81
C LEU A 17 14.85 4.93 0.76
N PRO A 18 14.44 6.14 0.35
CA PRO A 18 13.40 6.29 -0.65
C PRO A 18 13.88 5.78 -2.02
N GLY A 19 12.92 5.39 -2.85
CA GLY A 19 13.14 5.03 -4.24
C GLY A 19 13.31 3.53 -4.48
N THR A 20 13.71 3.22 -5.71
CA THR A 20 13.77 1.84 -6.23
C THR A 20 15.19 1.39 -6.58
N GLY A 21 16.21 2.21 -6.33
CA GLY A 21 17.62 1.89 -6.65
C GLY A 21 18.28 0.88 -5.69
N GLU A 22 19.60 0.80 -5.75
CA GLU A 22 20.43 -0.12 -4.94
C GLU A 22 21.17 0.60 -3.80
N ASN A 23 20.85 1.87 -3.54
CA ASN A 23 21.51 2.66 -2.51
C ASN A 23 21.37 2.04 -1.12
N THR A 24 22.40 2.25 -0.31
CA THR A 24 22.46 1.75 1.08
C THR A 24 23.00 2.80 2.02
N VAL A 25 22.65 2.69 3.30
CA VAL A 25 23.26 3.44 4.40
C VAL A 25 23.53 2.50 5.56
N THR A 26 24.67 2.65 6.23
CA THR A 26 24.93 1.94 7.49
C THR A 26 24.45 2.81 8.65
N VAL A 27 23.58 2.26 9.49
CA VAL A 27 23.01 2.95 10.66
C VAL A 27 23.40 2.21 11.94
N THR A 28 23.35 2.92 13.06
CA THR A 28 23.38 2.28 14.39
C THR A 28 21.96 2.31 14.92
N THR A 29 21.36 1.15 15.09
CA THR A 29 19.99 1.01 15.59
C THR A 29 19.87 1.47 17.04
N THR A 30 18.64 1.63 17.53
CA THR A 30 18.36 1.93 18.95
C THR A 30 18.95 0.89 19.92
N THR A 31 19.24 -0.32 19.43
CA THR A 31 19.88 -1.39 20.22
C THR A 31 21.41 -1.33 20.24
N GLY A 32 22.02 -0.35 19.55
CA GLY A 32 23.47 -0.22 19.39
C GLY A 32 24.06 -1.12 18.30
N LYS A 33 23.24 -1.94 17.62
CA LYS A 33 23.69 -2.78 16.50
C LYS A 33 23.87 -1.95 15.24
N LYS A 34 24.93 -2.24 14.47
CA LYS A 34 25.10 -1.70 13.12
C LYS A 34 24.28 -2.50 12.11
N GLU A 35 23.55 -1.82 11.25
CA GLU A 35 22.72 -2.41 10.20
C GLU A 35 22.94 -1.68 8.86
N VAL A 36 22.90 -2.42 7.76
CA VAL A 36 22.87 -1.85 6.40
C VAL A 36 21.42 -1.75 5.96
N VAL A 37 20.92 -0.52 5.84
CA VAL A 37 19.57 -0.24 5.37
C VAL A 37 19.61 0.04 3.87
N HIS A 38 18.71 -0.60 3.12
CA HIS A 38 18.58 -0.47 1.68
C HIS A 38 17.42 0.48 1.29
N THR A 39 17.25 0.70 -0.02
CA THR A 39 16.04 1.35 -0.53
C THR A 39 14.79 0.50 -0.32
N PHE A 40 13.64 1.16 -0.24
CA PHE A 40 12.34 0.50 -0.21
C PHE A 40 12.16 -0.52 -1.35
N GLY A 41 12.52 -0.12 -2.58
CA GLY A 41 12.37 -1.01 -3.74
C GLY A 41 13.32 -2.21 -3.72
N TRP A 42 14.49 -2.08 -3.09
CA TRP A 42 15.40 -3.21 -2.89
C TRP A 42 14.75 -4.30 -2.03
N TYR A 43 14.14 -3.92 -0.90
CA TYR A 43 13.45 -4.86 -0.02
C TYR A 43 12.30 -5.55 -0.74
N LEU A 44 11.50 -4.81 -1.52
CA LEU A 44 10.44 -5.41 -2.33
C LEU A 44 10.98 -6.41 -3.36
N ARG A 45 12.08 -6.12 -4.06
CA ARG A 45 12.72 -7.08 -4.99
C ARG A 45 13.15 -8.34 -4.27
N LYS A 46 13.76 -8.22 -3.08
CA LYS A 46 14.18 -9.36 -2.27
C LYS A 46 12.98 -10.22 -1.86
N MET A 47 11.91 -9.61 -1.34
CA MET A 47 10.68 -10.32 -0.96
C MET A 47 10.02 -11.02 -2.16
N ILE A 48 9.97 -10.36 -3.31
CA ILE A 48 9.46 -10.96 -4.56
C ILE A 48 10.28 -12.18 -4.95
N ALA A 49 11.60 -12.08 -4.93
CA ALA A 49 12.50 -13.19 -5.25
C ALA A 49 12.30 -14.38 -4.30
N ASP A 50 12.15 -14.12 -2.99
CA ASP A 50 11.95 -15.16 -1.98
C ASP A 50 10.63 -15.91 -2.17
N VAL A 51 9.54 -15.19 -2.49
CA VAL A 51 8.24 -15.81 -2.80
C VAL A 51 8.34 -16.67 -4.06
N LYS A 52 8.97 -16.15 -5.13
CA LYS A 52 9.18 -16.91 -6.38
C LYS A 52 10.03 -18.16 -6.17
N ALA A 53 11.09 -18.07 -5.36
CA ALA A 53 11.97 -19.21 -5.04
C ALA A 53 11.23 -20.34 -4.30
N LYS A 54 10.10 -20.04 -3.66
CA LYS A 54 9.21 -21.03 -3.03
C LYS A 54 8.08 -21.51 -3.95
N GLY A 55 8.07 -21.11 -5.22
CA GLY A 55 7.04 -21.50 -6.20
C GLY A 55 5.69 -20.80 -6.01
N ALA A 56 5.63 -19.75 -5.19
CA ALA A 56 4.42 -18.98 -4.97
C ALA A 56 4.35 -17.76 -5.90
N THR A 57 3.14 -17.22 -6.07
CA THR A 57 2.89 -16.02 -6.89
C THR A 57 2.93 -14.76 -6.02
N PRO A 58 3.97 -13.92 -6.11
CA PRO A 58 3.98 -12.64 -5.42
C PRO A 58 2.97 -11.68 -6.04
N ILE A 59 2.25 -10.96 -5.18
CA ILE A 59 1.31 -9.90 -5.54
C ILE A 59 1.64 -8.70 -4.67
N ILE A 60 1.87 -7.56 -5.31
CA ILE A 60 2.21 -6.31 -4.63
C ILE A 60 0.94 -5.48 -4.53
N SER A 61 0.67 -4.95 -3.34
CA SER A 61 -0.43 -4.01 -3.10
C SER A 61 0.13 -2.64 -2.75
N GLY A 62 -0.52 -1.60 -3.25
CA GLY A 62 -0.35 -0.25 -2.70
C GLY A 62 -0.78 -0.21 -1.22
N LEU A 63 -0.29 0.79 -0.48
CA LEU A 63 -0.76 1.07 0.87
C LEU A 63 -2.14 1.71 0.87
N VAL A 64 -2.94 1.49 1.91
CA VAL A 64 -4.15 2.30 2.14
C VAL A 64 -3.77 3.75 2.47
N THR A 65 -4.65 4.70 2.21
CA THR A 65 -4.37 6.12 2.48
C THR A 65 -4.37 6.40 3.98
N ARG A 66 -3.62 7.43 4.40
CA ARG A 66 -3.84 8.10 5.69
C ARG A 66 -4.91 9.18 5.56
N ASN A 67 -5.52 9.54 6.69
CA ASN A 67 -6.52 10.60 6.80
C ASN A 67 -5.88 12.00 6.84
N TYR A 68 -5.03 12.31 5.87
CA TYR A 68 -4.40 13.63 5.72
C TYR A 68 -5.12 14.45 4.67
N TRP A 69 -5.60 15.62 5.08
CA TRP A 69 -6.45 16.49 4.26
C TRP A 69 -5.83 17.88 4.13
N ASN A 70 -5.94 18.45 2.94
CA ASN A 70 -5.76 19.88 2.70
C ASN A 70 -7.11 20.45 2.27
N GLY A 71 -7.82 21.09 3.21
CA GLY A 71 -9.22 21.43 3.03
C GLY A 71 -10.06 20.19 2.77
N ASN A 72 -10.72 20.14 1.60
CA ASN A 72 -11.54 19.01 1.17
C ASN A 72 -10.81 18.04 0.23
N THR A 73 -9.50 18.17 0.07
CA THR A 73 -8.70 17.29 -0.78
C THR A 73 -7.90 16.33 0.11
N LEU A 74 -8.17 15.04 -0.02
CA LEU A 74 -7.40 13.98 0.62
C LEU A 74 -6.05 13.82 -0.09
N GLN A 75 -4.98 13.59 0.66
CA GLN A 75 -3.68 13.25 0.09
C GLN A 75 -3.79 11.98 -0.77
N SER A 76 -3.53 12.12 -2.07
CA SER A 76 -3.62 11.04 -3.05
C SER A 76 -2.26 10.56 -3.54
N ALA A 77 -1.24 11.42 -3.47
CA ALA A 77 0.13 11.08 -3.85
C ALA A 77 0.85 10.38 -2.69
N TRP A 78 1.32 9.16 -2.96
CA TRP A 78 1.98 8.29 -2.01
C TRP A 78 3.23 7.68 -2.67
N PRO A 79 4.43 8.27 -2.51
CA PRO A 79 5.63 7.82 -3.22
C PRO A 79 5.95 6.33 -3.03
N PHE A 80 5.67 5.78 -1.85
CA PHE A 80 5.88 4.37 -1.57
C PHE A 80 4.92 3.43 -2.32
N ALA A 81 3.72 3.91 -2.68
CA ALA A 81 2.82 3.20 -3.60
C ALA A 81 3.42 3.20 -5.02
N ASP A 82 3.95 4.34 -5.46
CA ASP A 82 4.56 4.50 -6.79
C ASP A 82 5.83 3.65 -6.94
N TYR A 83 6.65 3.59 -5.89
CA TYR A 83 7.82 2.70 -5.82
C TYR A 83 7.39 1.24 -5.88
N ALA A 84 6.34 0.85 -5.15
CA ALA A 84 5.81 -0.51 -5.17
C ALA A 84 5.30 -0.92 -6.56
N GLU A 85 4.57 -0.03 -7.24
CA GLU A 85 4.11 -0.24 -8.62
C GLU A 85 5.28 -0.38 -9.59
N THR A 86 6.28 0.49 -9.48
CA THR A 86 7.49 0.47 -10.33
C THR A 86 8.24 -0.86 -10.18
N VAL A 87 8.46 -1.31 -8.94
CA VAL A 87 9.13 -2.58 -8.66
C VAL A 87 8.30 -3.76 -9.17
N ALA A 88 6.99 -3.75 -8.96
CA ALA A 88 6.11 -4.81 -9.44
C ALA A 88 6.17 -4.95 -10.96
N LYS A 89 6.10 -3.82 -11.68
CA LYS A 89 6.24 -3.77 -13.14
C LYS A 89 7.60 -4.30 -13.60
N ALA A 90 8.69 -3.84 -12.98
CA ALA A 90 10.05 -4.29 -13.33
C ALA A 90 10.26 -5.80 -13.06
N ALA A 91 9.65 -6.33 -12.00
CA ALA A 91 9.75 -7.75 -11.64
C ALA A 91 8.76 -8.66 -12.40
N GLY A 92 7.90 -8.09 -13.25
CA GLY A 92 6.85 -8.83 -13.97
C GLY A 92 5.85 -9.50 -13.04
N VAL A 93 5.52 -8.88 -11.91
CA VAL A 93 4.56 -9.39 -10.92
C VAL A 93 3.33 -8.49 -10.86
N GLU A 94 2.23 -9.03 -10.36
CA GLU A 94 0.99 -8.27 -10.32
C GLU A 94 1.05 -7.14 -9.27
N TYR A 95 0.62 -5.94 -9.68
CA TYR A 95 0.32 -4.83 -8.78
C TYR A 95 -1.19 -4.60 -8.66
N ILE A 96 -1.69 -4.58 -7.42
CA ILE A 96 -3.04 -4.15 -7.07
C ILE A 96 -2.95 -2.73 -6.52
N ASN A 97 -3.52 -1.77 -7.26
CA ASN A 97 -3.51 -0.36 -6.86
C ASN A 97 -4.54 -0.08 -5.76
N HIS A 98 -4.33 -0.65 -4.57
CA HIS A 98 -5.17 -0.47 -3.39
C HIS A 98 -5.20 1.00 -2.94
N THR A 99 -4.09 1.72 -3.07
CA THR A 99 -3.97 3.16 -2.75
C THR A 99 -5.01 3.98 -3.51
N LYS A 100 -5.12 3.81 -4.83
CA LYS A 100 -6.13 4.50 -5.64
C LYS A 100 -7.55 4.28 -5.11
N TYR A 101 -7.89 3.02 -4.83
CA TYR A 101 -9.22 2.65 -4.33
C TYR A 101 -9.52 3.20 -2.93
N SER A 102 -8.53 3.16 -2.04
CA SER A 102 -8.61 3.71 -0.69
C SER A 102 -8.78 5.24 -0.71
N VAL A 103 -7.99 5.94 -1.53
CA VAL A 103 -8.07 7.40 -1.68
C VAL A 103 -9.46 7.83 -2.15
N ALA A 104 -10.01 7.25 -3.23
CA ALA A 104 -11.31 7.73 -3.71
C ALA A 104 -12.47 7.38 -2.76
N LEU A 105 -12.37 6.26 -2.03
CA LEU A 105 -13.35 5.93 -1.00
C LEU A 105 -13.46 7.05 0.04
N PHE A 106 -12.33 7.41 0.67
CA PHE A 106 -12.34 8.42 1.73
C PHE A 106 -12.54 9.83 1.17
N GLN A 107 -12.04 10.13 -0.03
CA GLN A 107 -12.32 11.39 -0.73
C GLN A 107 -13.82 11.61 -0.96
N ALA A 108 -14.56 10.56 -1.35
CA ALA A 108 -16.01 10.63 -1.56
C ALA A 108 -16.80 10.82 -0.26
N MET A 109 -16.25 10.39 0.88
CA MET A 109 -16.87 10.61 2.20
C MET A 109 -16.64 12.03 2.73
N GLY A 110 -15.56 12.68 2.30
CA GLY A 110 -15.11 13.96 2.83
C GLY A 110 -14.49 13.85 4.23
N PRO A 111 -13.81 14.92 4.69
CA PRO A 111 -12.95 14.89 5.87
C PRO A 111 -13.70 14.54 7.16
N THR A 112 -14.90 15.10 7.36
CA THR A 112 -15.71 14.89 8.57
C THR A 112 -16.11 13.42 8.73
N LYS A 113 -16.65 12.80 7.67
CA LYS A 113 -17.06 11.40 7.73
C LYS A 113 -15.87 10.47 7.77
N ALA A 114 -14.82 10.74 6.98
CA ALA A 114 -13.58 9.98 7.01
C ALA A 114 -12.99 9.92 8.42
N LYS A 115 -12.93 11.05 9.15
CA LYS A 115 -12.39 11.10 10.52
C LYS A 115 -13.08 10.13 11.49
N THR A 116 -14.36 9.80 11.29
CA THR A 116 -15.07 8.82 12.15
C THR A 116 -14.50 7.42 12.08
N TYR A 117 -13.77 7.09 11.01
CA TYR A 117 -13.07 5.82 10.85
C TYR A 117 -11.65 5.83 11.43
N TYR A 118 -11.12 7.00 11.82
CA TYR A 118 -9.76 7.23 12.28
C TYR A 118 -9.77 7.83 13.70
N PRO A 119 -10.16 7.03 14.72
CA PRO A 119 -10.52 7.56 16.04
C PRO A 119 -9.34 8.15 16.81
N ASN A 120 -8.16 7.54 16.71
CA ASN A 120 -7.01 7.88 17.55
C ASN A 120 -6.00 8.77 16.83
N ASP A 121 -5.70 8.45 15.57
CA ASP A 121 -4.73 9.15 14.74
C ASP A 121 -5.17 9.11 13.27
N ASN A 122 -4.32 9.53 12.34
CA ASN A 122 -4.65 9.57 10.91
C ASN A 122 -4.18 8.33 10.13
N THR A 123 -3.74 7.26 10.79
CA THR A 123 -3.25 6.03 10.16
C THR A 123 -4.12 4.83 10.49
N HIS A 124 -4.50 4.66 11.75
CA HIS A 124 -5.17 3.46 12.24
C HIS A 124 -6.68 3.61 12.14
N THR A 125 -7.28 2.83 11.24
CA THR A 125 -8.73 2.74 11.13
C THR A 125 -9.34 1.93 12.27
N ASN A 126 -10.56 2.27 12.69
CA ASN A 126 -11.40 1.38 13.50
C ASN A 126 -11.88 0.15 12.71
N TRP A 127 -12.67 -0.71 13.33
CA TRP A 127 -13.20 -1.93 12.70
C TRP A 127 -13.95 -1.66 11.38
N ASP A 128 -14.84 -0.67 11.37
CA ASP A 128 -15.62 -0.34 10.16
C ASP A 128 -14.73 0.23 9.05
N GLY A 129 -13.73 1.05 9.40
CA GLY A 129 -12.75 1.55 8.45
C GLY A 129 -11.85 0.45 7.91
N ALA A 130 -11.46 -0.53 8.73
CA ALA A 130 -10.71 -1.69 8.29
C ALA A 130 -11.53 -2.57 7.33
N LYS A 131 -12.84 -2.73 7.59
CA LYS A 131 -13.76 -3.42 6.68
C LYS A 131 -13.86 -2.69 5.33
N LEU A 132 -13.92 -1.37 5.34
CA LEU A 132 -13.90 -0.57 4.11
C LEU A 132 -12.57 -0.73 3.34
N ASN A 133 -11.44 -0.74 4.05
CA ASN A 133 -10.10 -1.03 3.51
C ASN A 133 -9.90 -2.49 3.02
N ALA A 134 -10.81 -3.40 3.33
CA ALA A 134 -10.84 -4.73 2.72
C ALA A 134 -11.73 -4.74 1.46
N GLN A 135 -12.83 -3.99 1.51
CA GLN A 135 -13.76 -3.85 0.40
C GLN A 135 -13.14 -3.13 -0.80
N ASP A 136 -12.38 -2.06 -0.57
CA ASP A 136 -11.64 -1.34 -1.61
C ASP A 136 -10.56 -2.20 -2.28
N PHE A 137 -9.88 -3.09 -1.55
CA PHE A 137 -8.94 -4.08 -2.10
C PHE A 137 -9.66 -5.07 -3.03
N ILE A 138 -10.83 -5.56 -2.61
CA ILE A 138 -11.67 -6.43 -3.45
C ILE A 138 -12.11 -5.68 -4.72
N GLN A 139 -12.47 -4.40 -4.62
CA GLN A 139 -12.79 -3.59 -5.80
C GLN A 139 -11.57 -3.41 -6.70
N ALA A 140 -10.38 -3.18 -6.14
CA ALA A 140 -9.13 -3.09 -6.89
C ALA A 140 -8.80 -4.38 -7.66
N ILE A 141 -9.14 -5.55 -7.11
CA ILE A 141 -9.02 -6.84 -7.82
C ILE A 141 -10.07 -6.96 -8.94
N LYS A 142 -11.34 -6.65 -8.64
CA LYS A 142 -12.46 -6.80 -9.59
C LYS A 142 -12.32 -5.91 -10.83
N TYR A 143 -11.83 -4.69 -10.59
CA TYR A 143 -11.72 -3.59 -11.55
C TYR A 143 -10.26 -3.13 -11.72
N LYS A 144 -9.35 -4.10 -11.73
CA LYS A 144 -7.92 -3.84 -11.93
C LYS A 144 -7.68 -3.08 -13.23
N CYS A 145 -6.83 -2.04 -13.16
CA CYS A 145 -6.38 -1.33 -14.34
C CYS A 145 -5.37 -2.15 -15.14
N GLY A 146 -5.44 -2.06 -16.47
CA GLY A 146 -4.50 -2.74 -17.37
C GLY A 146 -4.62 -4.27 -17.38
N GLY A 147 -5.82 -4.82 -17.14
CA GLY A 147 -6.11 -6.24 -17.33
C GLY A 147 -6.96 -6.86 -16.22
N THR A 148 -7.05 -8.18 -16.21
CA THR A 148 -7.76 -8.93 -15.17
C THR A 148 -6.78 -9.43 -14.11
N SER A 149 -7.12 -9.22 -12.84
CA SER A 149 -6.31 -9.73 -11.73
C SER A 149 -6.32 -11.26 -11.67
N VAL A 150 -5.19 -11.88 -11.36
CA VAL A 150 -5.13 -13.33 -11.12
C VAL A 150 -5.93 -13.75 -9.89
N LEU A 151 -6.20 -12.81 -8.97
CA LEU A 151 -7.01 -13.02 -7.78
C LEU A 151 -8.51 -13.06 -8.06
N LYS A 152 -8.96 -12.50 -9.20
CA LYS A 152 -10.40 -12.32 -9.49
C LYS A 152 -11.17 -13.64 -9.43
N LYS A 153 -10.56 -14.74 -9.88
CA LYS A 153 -11.17 -16.09 -9.86
C LYS A 153 -11.35 -16.69 -8.46
N TYR A 154 -10.70 -16.13 -7.44
CA TYR A 154 -10.77 -16.60 -6.05
C TYR A 154 -11.74 -15.79 -5.19
N ILE A 155 -12.42 -14.79 -5.76
CA ILE A 155 -13.40 -13.99 -5.02
C ILE A 155 -14.67 -14.81 -4.79
N ASN A 156 -15.02 -15.01 -3.51
CA ASN A 156 -16.23 -15.70 -3.10
C ASN A 156 -17.51 -14.85 -3.28
N SER A 157 -18.67 -15.39 -2.93
CA SER A 157 -19.96 -14.70 -3.03
C SER A 157 -20.00 -13.37 -2.26
N ALA A 158 -19.44 -13.32 -1.05
CA ALA A 158 -19.38 -12.11 -0.23
C ALA A 158 -18.52 -11.01 -0.87
N GLY A 159 -17.36 -11.36 -1.42
CA GLY A 159 -16.50 -10.42 -2.16
C GLY A 159 -17.14 -9.93 -3.46
N ASN A 160 -17.84 -10.82 -4.18
CA ASN A 160 -18.59 -10.42 -5.37
C ASN A 160 -19.72 -9.45 -5.05
N ALA A 161 -20.35 -9.59 -3.88
CA ALA A 161 -21.39 -8.69 -3.38
C ALA A 161 -20.88 -7.32 -2.92
N VAL A 162 -19.56 -7.09 -2.82
CA VAL A 162 -19.00 -5.76 -2.50
C VAL A 162 -19.30 -4.78 -3.63
N LYS A 163 -19.98 -3.68 -3.28
CA LYS A 163 -20.38 -2.58 -4.20
C LYS A 163 -19.71 -1.24 -3.92
N SER A 164 -19.16 -1.05 -2.72
CA SER A 164 -18.50 0.18 -2.27
C SER A 164 -17.04 -0.10 -1.91
N PRO A 165 -16.08 0.82 -2.19
CA PRO A 165 -16.23 2.06 -2.96
C PRO A 165 -16.70 1.83 -4.41
N PRO A 166 -17.19 2.88 -5.11
CA PRO A 166 -17.56 2.80 -6.52
C PRO A 166 -16.41 2.25 -7.37
N GLN A 167 -16.76 1.59 -8.50
CA GLN A 167 -15.78 1.29 -9.54
C GLN A 167 -15.06 2.58 -9.92
N GLN A 168 -13.72 2.55 -9.89
CA GLN A 168 -12.95 3.65 -10.42
C GLN A 168 -12.63 3.38 -11.88
N ALA A 169 -12.80 4.41 -12.71
CA ALA A 169 -12.33 4.37 -14.08
C ALA A 169 -10.81 4.15 -14.07
N CYS A 170 -10.42 3.12 -14.81
CA CYS A 170 -9.14 3.03 -15.47
C CYS A 170 -9.35 3.63 -16.87
#